data_AF-A0A661KTQ7-F1
#
_entry.id   AF-A0A661KTQ7-F1
#
_cell.length_a   1.000
_cell.length_b   1.000
_cell.length_c   1.000
_cell.angle_alpha   90.00
_cell.angle_beta   90.00
_cell.angle_gamma   90.00
#
_symmetry.space_group_name_H-M   'P 1'
#
loop_
_entity.id
_entity.type
_entity.pdbx_description
1 polymer ?
#
loop_
_entity_poly.entity_id
_entity_poly.type
_entity_poly.pdbx_seq_one_letter_code
_entity_poly.pdbx_strand_id
1 'polypeptide(L)'
;MWALMTFPGISKDELAGFQKEKEALIHKLISSAELREWIRDKNDIEELNRLYNQYSDYIRARDIQGLKAIEGSRLFPIIHTAYSLEHGFPVHAEKVRKAAREYLRFKEDMQALKKREEGVKINRTFAGYLAKKMEFITKPLGFDYRVNIALIGGFAAKEVILSTLGTAYSMGDVQRESSLSERLRKDPLWNKAKALAFMVFIMLYVPCMATVASIVKETSWKWAMVSICFNLVFAYVISFLILRVGMMI
;
A
#
# COMPACT_ATOMS: atom_id res chain seq x y z
N MET A 1 1.43 -9.53 18.21
CA MET A 1 1.28 -8.44 17.22
C MET A 1 0.70 -8.96 15.90
N TRP A 2 1.24 -10.04 15.31
CA TRP A 2 0.70 -10.64 14.07
C TRP A 2 -0.79 -11.02 14.16
N ALA A 3 -1.23 -11.69 15.23
CA ALA A 3 -2.65 -12.06 15.42
C ALA A 3 -3.61 -10.83 15.45
N LEU A 4 -3.15 -9.68 15.96
CA LEU A 4 -3.94 -8.44 16.02
C LEU A 4 -4.14 -7.78 14.63
N MET A 5 -3.19 -8.00 13.71
CA MET A 5 -3.21 -7.51 12.34
C MET A 5 -3.92 -8.46 11.37
N THR A 6 -4.28 -9.66 11.81
CA THR A 6 -4.85 -10.70 10.95
C THR A 6 -6.27 -11.10 11.39
N PHE A 7 -6.63 -10.89 12.66
CA PHE A 7 -7.92 -11.31 13.23
C PHE A 7 -8.82 -10.11 13.58
N PRO A 8 -10.16 -10.18 13.38
CA PRO A 8 -10.96 -11.27 12.76
C PRO A 8 -10.88 -11.35 11.23
N GLY A 9 -10.31 -10.34 10.56
CA GLY A 9 -10.15 -10.32 9.10
C GLY A 9 -11.45 -10.04 8.34
N ILE A 10 -11.40 -10.22 7.02
CA ILE A 10 -12.56 -9.99 6.13
C ILE A 10 -13.62 -11.09 6.30
N SER A 11 -14.91 -10.72 6.27
CA SER A 11 -15.99 -11.71 6.35
C SER A 11 -16.08 -12.56 5.08
N LYS A 12 -16.64 -13.77 5.17
CA LYS A 12 -16.79 -14.67 4.01
C LYS A 12 -17.67 -14.04 2.91
N ASP A 13 -18.70 -13.30 3.29
CA ASP A 13 -19.62 -12.65 2.35
C ASP A 13 -18.94 -11.50 1.58
N GLU A 14 -18.13 -10.69 2.26
CA GLU A 14 -17.33 -9.65 1.59
C GLU A 14 -16.26 -10.25 0.69
N LEU A 15 -15.60 -11.32 1.14
CA LEU A 15 -14.62 -12.04 0.32
C LEU A 15 -15.29 -12.55 -0.96
N ALA A 16 -16.50 -13.12 -0.86
CA ALA A 16 -17.28 -13.58 -2.01
C ALA A 16 -17.65 -12.40 -2.94
N GLY A 17 -18.00 -11.23 -2.39
CA GLY A 17 -18.22 -10.01 -3.17
C GLY A 17 -17.00 -9.60 -4.00
N PHE A 18 -15.82 -9.53 -3.37
CA PHE A 18 -14.57 -9.21 -4.07
C PHE A 18 -14.18 -10.27 -5.11
N GLN A 19 -14.42 -11.56 -4.84
CA GLN A 19 -14.17 -12.61 -5.83
C GLN A 19 -15.09 -12.46 -7.04
N LYS A 20 -16.37 -12.17 -6.81
CA LYS A 20 -17.33 -11.91 -7.91
C LYS A 20 -16.93 -10.70 -8.75
N GLU A 21 -16.45 -9.61 -8.13
CA GLU A 21 -15.93 -8.45 -8.85
C GLU A 21 -14.67 -8.82 -9.68
N LYS A 22 -13.75 -9.62 -9.14
CA LYS A 22 -12.57 -10.10 -9.88
C LYS A 22 -12.97 -10.96 -11.09
N GLU A 23 -13.89 -11.89 -10.89
CA GLU A 23 -14.41 -12.74 -11.96
C GLU A 23 -15.12 -11.93 -13.04
N ALA A 24 -15.87 -10.89 -12.67
CA ALA A 24 -16.50 -9.98 -13.62
C ALA A 24 -15.47 -9.22 -14.46
N LEU A 25 -14.37 -8.75 -13.87
CA LEU A 25 -13.28 -8.10 -14.61
C LEU A 25 -12.57 -9.07 -15.55
N ILE A 26 -12.30 -10.30 -15.10
CA ILE A 26 -11.70 -11.35 -15.93
C ILE A 26 -12.63 -11.68 -17.11
N HIS A 27 -13.92 -11.86 -16.85
CA HIS A 27 -14.91 -12.14 -17.89
C HIS A 27 -15.03 -10.97 -18.88
N LYS A 28 -15.00 -9.72 -18.41
CA LYS A 28 -14.97 -8.53 -19.25
C LYS A 28 -13.74 -8.50 -20.16
N LEU A 29 -12.57 -8.90 -19.66
CA LEU A 29 -11.35 -8.98 -20.47
C LEU A 29 -11.44 -10.06 -21.54
N ILE A 30 -11.85 -11.28 -21.17
CA ILE A 30 -11.97 -12.41 -22.11
C ILE A 30 -13.03 -12.14 -23.20
N SER A 31 -14.11 -11.43 -22.84
CA SER A 31 -15.17 -11.08 -23.77
C SER A 31 -14.83 -9.91 -24.71
N SER A 32 -13.75 -9.17 -24.45
CA SER A 32 -13.30 -8.08 -25.32
C SER A 32 -12.91 -8.62 -26.72
N ALA A 33 -13.35 -7.92 -27.77
CA ALA A 33 -13.10 -8.33 -29.14
C ALA A 33 -11.60 -8.23 -29.50
N GLU A 34 -10.91 -7.30 -28.85
CA GLU A 34 -9.52 -6.93 -29.08
C GLU A 34 -8.54 -7.96 -28.55
N LEU A 35 -8.86 -8.64 -27.43
CA LEU A 35 -7.98 -9.62 -26.80
C LEU A 35 -8.38 -11.07 -27.08
N ARG A 36 -9.54 -11.34 -27.69
CA ARG A 36 -10.01 -12.71 -27.97
C ARG A 36 -9.01 -13.57 -28.77
N GLU A 37 -8.23 -12.98 -29.66
CA GLU A 37 -7.18 -13.68 -30.43
C GLU A 37 -5.98 -14.10 -29.56
N TRP A 38 -5.75 -13.38 -28.47
CA TRP A 38 -4.57 -13.48 -27.63
C TRP A 38 -4.85 -14.15 -26.28
N ILE A 39 -6.05 -13.97 -25.73
CA ILE A 39 -6.48 -14.48 -24.43
C ILE A 39 -7.69 -15.37 -24.64
N ARG A 40 -7.54 -16.66 -24.39
CA ARG A 40 -8.60 -17.68 -24.55
C ARG A 40 -9.15 -18.12 -23.21
N ASP A 41 -8.27 -18.21 -22.21
CA ASP A 41 -8.62 -18.67 -20.88
C ASP A 41 -8.00 -17.78 -19.80
N LYS A 42 -8.28 -18.15 -18.54
CA LYS A 42 -7.71 -17.46 -17.39
C LYS A 42 -6.18 -17.66 -17.28
N ASN A 43 -5.66 -18.78 -17.78
CA ASN A 43 -4.23 -19.09 -17.72
C ASN A 43 -3.43 -18.14 -18.62
N ASP A 44 -3.95 -17.79 -19.80
CA ASP A 44 -3.37 -16.77 -20.69
C ASP A 44 -3.25 -15.41 -19.99
N ILE A 45 -4.21 -15.04 -19.12
CA ILE A 45 -4.17 -13.79 -18.34
C ILE A 45 -3.09 -13.86 -17.26
N GLU A 46 -2.97 -15.00 -16.57
CA GLU A 46 -1.94 -15.21 -15.56
C GLU A 46 -0.53 -15.22 -16.20
N GLU A 47 -0.38 -15.86 -17.35
CA GLU A 47 0.85 -15.83 -18.14
C GLU A 47 1.16 -14.42 -18.65
N LEU A 48 0.17 -13.69 -19.17
CA LEU A 48 0.34 -12.30 -19.61
C LEU A 48 0.84 -11.41 -18.48
N ASN A 49 0.24 -11.51 -17.29
CA ASN A 49 0.68 -10.77 -16.11
C ASN A 49 2.11 -11.17 -15.68
N ARG A 50 2.44 -12.47 -15.71
CA ARG A 50 3.77 -12.97 -15.37
C ARG A 50 4.84 -12.42 -16.32
N LEU A 51 4.62 -12.56 -17.63
CA LEU A 51 5.54 -12.10 -18.66
C LEU A 51 5.66 -10.58 -18.67
N TYR A 52 4.58 -9.84 -18.39
CA TYR A 52 4.63 -8.39 -18.23
C TYR A 52 5.58 -7.96 -17.11
N ASN A 53 5.46 -8.60 -15.93
CA ASN A 53 6.32 -8.30 -14.80
C ASN A 53 7.78 -8.64 -15.12
N GLN A 54 8.05 -9.83 -15.68
CA GLN A 54 9.40 -10.22 -16.10
C GLN A 54 9.99 -9.27 -17.14
N TYR A 55 9.19 -8.85 -18.13
CA TYR A 55 9.62 -7.89 -19.14
C TYR A 55 10.01 -6.55 -18.51
N SER A 56 9.16 -6.02 -17.60
CA SER A 56 9.48 -4.80 -16.85
C SER A 56 10.78 -4.94 -16.05
N ASP A 57 10.99 -6.09 -15.40
CA ASP A 57 12.16 -6.34 -14.57
C ASP A 57 13.44 -6.46 -15.42
N TYR A 58 13.38 -7.13 -16.57
CA TYR A 58 14.51 -7.21 -17.50
C TYR A 58 14.87 -5.86 -18.12
N ILE A 59 13.89 -5.02 -18.47
CA ILE A 59 14.16 -3.66 -18.94
C ILE A 59 14.86 -2.83 -17.85
N ARG A 60 14.40 -2.92 -16.59
CA ARG A 60 15.03 -2.22 -15.45
C ARG A 60 16.45 -2.71 -15.20
N ALA A 61 16.68 -4.02 -15.24
CA ALA A 61 17.99 -4.65 -15.05
C ALA A 61 18.92 -4.49 -16.26
N ARG A 62 18.44 -3.97 -17.38
CA ARG A 62 19.13 -3.95 -18.69
C ARG A 62 19.58 -5.35 -19.14
N ASP A 63 18.80 -6.37 -18.80
CA ASP A 63 19.09 -7.76 -19.15
C ASP A 63 18.57 -8.09 -20.56
N ILE A 64 19.49 -8.06 -21.53
CA ILE A 64 19.19 -8.33 -22.93
C ILE A 64 18.91 -9.83 -23.16
N GLN A 65 19.50 -10.73 -22.38
CA GLN A 65 19.28 -12.18 -22.54
C GLN A 65 17.87 -12.56 -22.07
N GLY A 66 17.43 -12.02 -20.94
CA GLY A 66 16.06 -12.19 -20.45
C GLY A 66 15.02 -11.67 -21.44
N LEU A 67 15.27 -10.51 -22.08
CA LEU A 67 14.35 -9.95 -23.08
C LEU A 67 14.19 -10.84 -24.31
N LYS A 68 15.31 -11.39 -24.83
CA LYS A 68 15.27 -12.33 -25.96
C LYS A 68 14.52 -13.63 -25.63
N ALA A 69 14.58 -14.08 -24.38
CA ALA A 69 13.86 -15.26 -23.94
C ALA A 69 12.32 -15.06 -23.97
N ILE A 70 11.84 -13.85 -23.70
CA ILE A 70 10.40 -13.51 -23.72
C ILE A 70 9.92 -13.17 -25.14
N GLU A 71 10.79 -12.68 -26.02
CA GLU A 71 10.44 -12.25 -27.37
C GLU A 71 9.74 -13.35 -28.21
N GLY A 72 10.04 -14.63 -27.94
CA GLY A 72 9.40 -15.78 -28.58
C GLY A 72 7.98 -16.09 -28.11
N SER A 73 7.48 -15.43 -27.06
CA SER A 73 6.14 -15.69 -26.52
C SER A 73 5.05 -15.08 -27.40
N ARG A 74 3.94 -15.80 -27.58
CA ARG A 74 2.74 -15.30 -28.30
C ARG A 74 2.24 -13.97 -27.77
N LEU A 75 2.39 -13.71 -26.48
CA LEU A 75 1.87 -12.51 -25.80
C LEU A 75 2.83 -11.32 -25.83
N PHE A 76 4.06 -11.50 -26.33
CA PHE A 76 5.10 -10.47 -26.36
C PHE A 76 4.64 -9.16 -27.03
N PRO A 77 3.93 -9.15 -28.17
CA PRO A 77 3.50 -7.91 -28.80
C PRO A 77 2.61 -7.05 -27.90
N ILE A 78 1.72 -7.68 -27.12
CA ILE A 78 0.85 -6.99 -26.16
C ILE A 78 1.69 -6.42 -25.02
N ILE A 79 2.61 -7.21 -24.48
CA ILE A 79 3.45 -6.83 -23.33
C ILE A 79 4.34 -5.64 -23.67
N HIS A 80 5.10 -5.76 -24.77
CA HIS A 80 5.98 -4.71 -25.26
C HIS A 80 5.19 -3.42 -25.53
N THR A 81 4.01 -3.56 -26.15
CA THR A 81 3.16 -2.41 -26.48
C THR A 81 2.55 -1.77 -25.23
N ALA A 82 2.10 -2.57 -24.26
CA ALA A 82 1.57 -2.08 -22.99
C ALA A 82 2.64 -1.32 -22.20
N TYR A 83 3.86 -1.86 -22.12
CA TYR A 83 4.99 -1.18 -21.50
C TYR A 83 5.32 0.13 -22.22
N SER A 84 5.34 0.10 -23.55
CA SER A 84 5.59 1.27 -24.40
C SER A 84 4.57 2.38 -24.15
N LEU A 85 3.29 2.04 -24.02
CA LEU A 85 2.21 2.99 -23.72
C LEU A 85 2.32 3.59 -22.31
N GLU A 86 2.66 2.78 -21.28
CA GLU A 86 2.88 3.28 -19.91
C GLU A 86 4.02 4.32 -19.85
N HIS A 87 5.04 4.19 -20.70
CA HIS A 87 6.24 5.05 -20.69
C HIS A 87 6.24 6.12 -21.79
N GLY A 88 5.12 6.29 -22.52
CA GLY A 88 4.96 7.36 -23.51
C GLY A 88 5.66 7.14 -24.84
N PHE A 89 6.10 5.91 -25.15
CA PHE A 89 6.71 5.58 -26.43
C PHE A 89 5.66 5.43 -27.55
N PRO A 90 5.94 5.91 -28.79
CA PRO A 90 4.99 5.84 -29.89
C PRO A 90 4.79 4.39 -30.38
N VAL A 91 3.52 3.99 -30.50
CA VAL A 91 3.12 2.66 -31.00
C VAL A 91 2.30 2.81 -32.28
N HIS A 92 2.81 2.21 -33.37
CA HIS A 92 2.23 2.32 -34.70
C HIS A 92 1.22 1.22 -35.04
N ALA A 93 1.34 0.03 -34.44
CA ALA A 93 0.43 -1.09 -34.70
C ALA A 93 -0.93 -0.90 -34.00
N GLU A 94 -1.93 -0.39 -34.71
CA GLU A 94 -3.23 -0.02 -34.13
C GLU A 94 -3.97 -1.19 -33.46
N LYS A 95 -3.96 -2.38 -34.07
CA LYS A 95 -4.61 -3.58 -33.52
C LYS A 95 -4.01 -3.99 -32.17
N VAL A 96 -2.68 -4.07 -32.09
CA VAL A 96 -1.95 -4.43 -30.85
C VAL A 96 -2.06 -3.32 -29.81
N ARG A 97 -2.09 -2.05 -30.24
CA ARG A 97 -2.29 -0.89 -29.38
C ARG A 97 -3.65 -0.92 -28.66
N LYS A 98 -4.73 -1.30 -29.35
CA LYS A 98 -6.05 -1.45 -28.74
C LYS A 98 -6.07 -2.58 -27.71
N ALA A 99 -5.54 -3.75 -28.06
CA ALA A 99 -5.41 -4.88 -27.13
C ALA A 99 -4.58 -4.55 -25.89
N ALA A 100 -3.42 -3.89 -26.07
CA ALA A 100 -2.57 -3.44 -24.97
C ALA A 100 -3.27 -2.42 -24.06
N ARG A 101 -4.04 -1.49 -24.62
CA ARG A 101 -4.82 -0.52 -23.83
C ARG A 101 -5.88 -1.20 -22.97
N GLU A 102 -6.60 -2.16 -23.52
CA GLU A 102 -7.61 -2.92 -22.76
C GLU A 102 -6.96 -3.77 -21.65
N TYR A 103 -5.81 -4.38 -21.93
CA TYR A 103 -5.01 -5.04 -20.90
C TYR A 103 -4.56 -4.08 -19.79
N LEU A 104 -4.06 -2.89 -20.14
CA LEU A 104 -3.66 -1.87 -19.15
C LEU A 104 -4.83 -1.41 -18.29
N ARG A 105 -6.01 -1.16 -18.89
CA ARG A 105 -7.24 -0.83 -18.15
C ARG A 105 -7.64 -1.94 -17.18
N PHE A 106 -7.62 -3.19 -17.63
CA PHE A 106 -7.89 -4.34 -16.76
C PHE A 106 -6.89 -4.44 -15.61
N LYS A 107 -5.61 -4.22 -15.90
CA LYS A 107 -4.54 -4.21 -14.90
C LYS A 107 -4.80 -3.11 -13.85
N GLU A 108 -5.15 -1.90 -14.26
CA GLU A 108 -5.53 -0.79 -13.38
C GLU A 108 -6.77 -1.13 -12.54
N ASP A 109 -7.84 -1.65 -13.16
CA ASP A 109 -9.08 -2.05 -12.48
C ASP A 109 -8.84 -3.15 -11.43
N MET A 110 -8.06 -4.18 -11.80
CA MET A 110 -7.67 -5.26 -10.89
C MET A 110 -6.85 -4.76 -9.70
N GLN A 111 -5.98 -3.77 -9.93
CA GLN A 111 -5.18 -3.15 -8.88
C GLN A 111 -6.03 -2.30 -7.94
N ALA A 112 -6.95 -1.51 -8.48
CA ALA A 112 -7.90 -0.74 -7.69
C ALA A 112 -8.78 -1.66 -6.82
N LEU A 113 -9.25 -2.77 -7.38
CA LEU A 113 -10.03 -3.78 -6.66
C LEU A 113 -9.23 -4.43 -5.54
N LYS A 114 -8.00 -4.86 -5.83
CA LYS A 114 -7.09 -5.44 -4.83
C LYS A 114 -6.78 -4.45 -3.69
N LYS A 115 -6.54 -3.18 -4.02
CA LYS A 115 -6.34 -2.11 -3.03
C LYS A 115 -7.57 -1.92 -2.12
N ARG A 116 -8.78 -1.99 -2.68
CA ARG A 116 -10.03 -1.94 -1.90
C ARG A 116 -10.16 -3.16 -0.99
N GLU A 117 -9.93 -4.36 -1.51
CA GLU A 117 -9.97 -5.61 -0.74
C GLU A 117 -8.98 -5.59 0.44
N GLU A 118 -7.73 -5.19 0.19
CA GLU A 118 -6.69 -5.11 1.22
C GLU A 118 -6.99 -4.03 2.26
N GLY A 119 -7.51 -2.86 1.84
CA GLY A 119 -7.99 -1.83 2.75
C GLY A 119 -9.11 -2.32 3.67
N VAL A 120 -10.09 -3.06 3.13
CA VAL A 120 -11.18 -3.66 3.93
C VAL A 120 -10.65 -4.72 4.90
N LYS A 121 -9.72 -5.58 4.46
CA LYS A 121 -9.07 -6.58 5.33
C LYS A 121 -8.42 -5.94 6.54
N ILE A 122 -7.61 -4.90 6.33
CA ILE A 122 -6.94 -4.20 7.43
C ILE A 122 -7.97 -3.53 8.35
N ASN A 123 -8.98 -2.87 7.80
CA ASN A 123 -10.00 -2.17 8.57
C ASN A 123 -10.83 -3.09 9.47
N ARG A 124 -11.01 -4.35 9.08
CA ARG A 124 -11.73 -5.35 9.88
C ARG A 124 -10.86 -6.06 10.92
N THR A 125 -9.56 -5.79 10.97
CA THR A 125 -8.69 -6.35 12.02
C THR A 125 -8.87 -5.59 13.33
N PHE A 126 -8.56 -6.23 14.46
CA PHE A 126 -8.64 -5.57 15.76
C PHE A 126 -7.69 -4.36 15.84
N ALA A 127 -6.49 -4.47 15.28
CA ALA A 127 -5.57 -3.35 15.14
C ALA A 127 -6.16 -2.21 14.29
N GLY A 128 -6.83 -2.53 13.17
CA GLY A 128 -7.53 -1.56 12.32
C GLY A 128 -8.69 -0.86 13.04
N TYR A 129 -9.48 -1.60 13.83
CA TYR A 129 -10.55 -1.04 14.63
C TYR A 129 -10.03 -0.05 15.69
N LEU A 130 -8.98 -0.42 16.43
CA LEU A 130 -8.31 0.47 17.39
C LEU A 130 -7.70 1.69 16.70
N ALA A 131 -7.01 1.49 15.59
CA ALA A 131 -6.41 2.58 14.81
C ALA A 131 -7.46 3.56 14.28
N LYS A 132 -8.65 3.08 13.88
CA LYS A 132 -9.77 3.92 13.43
C LYS A 132 -10.42 4.68 14.58
N LYS A 133 -10.49 4.10 15.78
CA LYS A 133 -10.90 4.85 16.98
C LYS A 133 -9.89 5.94 17.32
N MET A 134 -8.60 5.66 17.21
CA MET A 134 -7.54 6.65 17.39
C MET A 134 -7.57 7.74 16.31
N GLU A 135 -8.07 7.43 15.11
CA GLU A 135 -8.18 8.37 13.99
C GLU A 135 -9.01 9.60 14.37
N PHE A 136 -10.04 9.48 15.21
CA PHE A 136 -10.79 10.65 15.68
C PHE A 136 -9.87 11.68 16.36
N ILE A 137 -8.91 11.19 17.15
CA ILE A 137 -7.96 12.03 17.87
C ILE A 137 -6.84 12.47 16.92
N THR A 138 -6.36 11.62 16.03
CA THR A 138 -5.17 11.91 15.21
C THR A 138 -5.47 12.54 13.85
N LYS A 139 -6.74 12.61 13.44
CA LYS A 139 -7.19 13.27 12.20
C LYS A 139 -6.80 14.76 12.09
N PRO A 140 -6.82 15.57 13.17
CA PRO A 140 -6.31 16.95 13.12
C PRO A 140 -4.81 17.07 12.82
N LEU A 141 -4.03 16.02 13.07
CA LEU A 141 -2.62 15.92 12.67
C LEU A 141 -2.46 15.39 11.23
N GLY A 142 -3.56 15.02 10.57
CA GLY A 142 -3.56 14.36 9.27
C GLY A 142 -3.14 12.90 9.32
N PHE A 143 -3.03 12.27 10.50
CA PHE A 143 -2.65 10.86 10.60
C PHE A 143 -3.84 9.97 10.25
N ASP A 144 -3.62 9.09 9.28
CA ASP A 144 -4.60 8.14 8.76
C ASP A 144 -4.50 6.81 9.54
N TYR A 145 -5.48 5.92 9.39
CA TYR A 145 -5.50 4.62 10.09
C TYR A 145 -4.19 3.83 9.87
N ARG A 146 -3.57 3.94 8.68
CA ARG A 146 -2.28 3.30 8.37
C ARG A 146 -1.14 3.78 9.27
N VAL A 147 -1.11 5.08 9.55
CA VAL A 147 -0.13 5.70 10.45
C VAL A 147 -0.38 5.26 11.88
N ASN A 148 -1.65 5.24 12.31
CA ASN A 148 -2.03 4.80 13.65
C ASN A 148 -1.67 3.32 13.91
N ILE A 149 -1.86 2.43 12.92
CA ILE A 149 -1.43 1.03 13.01
C ILE A 149 0.09 0.94 13.18
N ALA A 150 0.85 1.73 12.42
CA ALA A 150 2.30 1.79 12.54
C ALA A 150 2.75 2.31 13.92
N LEU A 151 2.06 3.29 14.49
CA LEU A 151 2.32 3.82 15.83
C LEU A 151 2.05 2.79 16.93
N ILE A 152 0.96 2.01 16.82
CA ILE A 152 0.67 0.90 17.73
C ILE A 152 1.79 -0.15 17.67
N GLY A 153 2.25 -0.50 16.46
CA GLY A 153 3.42 -1.37 16.28
C GLY A 153 4.69 -0.79 16.89
N GLY A 154 4.86 0.53 16.75
CA GLY A 154 5.98 1.30 17.26
C GLY A 154 6.14 1.35 18.77
N PHE A 155 5.09 0.99 19.52
CA PHE A 155 5.16 0.90 20.97
C PHE A 155 6.04 -0.27 21.41
N ALA A 156 6.02 -1.38 20.67
CA ALA A 156 6.88 -2.53 20.96
C ALA A 156 8.34 -2.25 20.59
N ALA A 157 8.59 -1.64 19.42
CA ALA A 157 9.91 -1.23 18.97
C ALA A 157 9.82 -0.05 17.99
N LYS A 158 10.61 1.00 18.21
CA LYS A 158 10.56 2.24 17.40
C LYS A 158 10.92 2.00 15.93
N GLU A 159 11.79 1.03 15.65
CA GLU A 159 12.22 0.68 14.29
C GLU A 159 11.11 -0.03 13.48
N VAL A 160 10.19 -0.71 14.17
CA VAL A 160 9.08 -1.45 13.54
C VAL A 160 8.07 -0.49 12.90
N ILE A 161 8.08 0.79 13.27
CA ILE A 161 7.19 1.80 12.68
C ILE A 161 7.43 1.91 11.18
N LEU A 162 8.69 1.99 10.74
CA LEU A 162 9.03 2.15 9.32
C LEU A 162 8.66 0.91 8.50
N SER A 163 8.91 -0.28 9.05
CA SER A 163 8.54 -1.55 8.41
C SER A 163 7.02 -1.71 8.30
N THR A 164 6.30 -1.35 9.36
CA THR A 164 4.82 -1.41 9.40
C THR A 164 4.21 -0.38 8.46
N LEU A 165 4.74 0.85 8.42
CA LEU A 165 4.31 1.89 7.50
C LEU A 165 4.62 1.51 6.05
N GLY A 166 5.82 0.96 5.81
CA GLY A 166 6.22 0.37 4.53
C GLY A 166 5.22 -0.65 4.04
N THR A 167 4.86 -1.61 4.89
CA THR A 167 3.89 -2.67 4.57
C THR A 167 2.48 -2.10 4.35
N ALA A 168 2.00 -1.24 5.26
CA ALA A 168 0.66 -0.64 5.19
C ALA A 168 0.47 0.23 3.94
N TYR A 169 1.52 0.89 3.45
CA TYR A 169 1.49 1.66 2.20
C TYR A 169 1.85 0.82 0.97
N SER A 170 2.56 -0.31 1.12
CA SER A 170 2.83 -1.27 0.04
C SER A 170 1.61 -2.05 -0.40
N MET A 171 0.66 -2.27 0.51
CA MET A 171 -0.59 -3.01 0.30
C MET A 171 -1.62 -2.28 -0.59
N GLY A 172 -1.23 -1.16 -1.20
CA GLY A 172 -2.10 -0.41 -2.11
C GLY A 172 -1.39 0.14 -3.34
N ASP A 173 -0.15 -0.28 -3.57
CA ASP A 173 0.67 0.18 -4.68
C ASP A 173 1.17 -1.00 -5.52
N VAL A 174 1.19 -0.80 -6.82
CA VAL A 174 1.43 -1.81 -7.85
C VAL A 174 2.92 -2.12 -7.96
N GLN A 175 3.74 -1.09 -7.78
CA GLN A 175 5.18 -1.21 -7.74
C GLN A 175 5.58 -1.69 -6.35
N ARG A 176 5.60 -3.01 -6.15
CA ARG A 176 6.16 -3.64 -4.93
C ARG A 176 7.60 -3.20 -4.63
N GLU A 177 8.34 -2.75 -5.64
CA GLU A 177 9.75 -2.33 -5.52
C GLU A 177 9.97 -0.84 -5.23
N SER A 178 8.94 0.01 -5.27
CA SER A 178 9.14 1.44 -4.95
C SER A 178 9.43 1.63 -3.46
N SER A 179 10.43 2.46 -3.16
CA SER A 179 10.79 2.78 -1.78
C SER A 179 9.63 3.50 -1.06
N LEU A 180 9.53 3.34 0.27
CA LEU A 180 8.49 4.02 1.06
C LEU A 180 8.51 5.54 0.84
N SER A 181 9.68 6.15 0.67
CA SER A 181 9.82 7.58 0.40
C SER A 181 9.20 8.00 -0.92
N GLU A 182 9.29 7.18 -1.97
CA GLU A 182 8.66 7.45 -3.26
C GLU A 182 7.14 7.32 -3.18
N ARG A 183 6.64 6.33 -2.45
CA ARG A 183 5.20 6.13 -2.23
C ARG A 183 4.58 7.28 -1.44
N LEU A 184 5.25 7.72 -0.37
CA LEU A 184 4.81 8.86 0.42
C LEU A 184 4.83 10.17 -0.38
N ARG A 185 5.74 10.32 -1.37
CA ARG A 185 5.74 11.48 -2.27
C ARG A 185 4.57 11.48 -3.27
N LYS A 186 4.09 10.30 -3.67
CA LYS A 186 2.96 10.15 -4.60
C LYS A 186 1.60 10.26 -3.91
N ASP A 187 1.53 10.06 -2.59
CA ASP A 187 0.28 10.15 -1.84
C ASP A 187 -0.12 11.62 -1.59
N PRO A 188 -1.29 12.09 -2.07
CA PRO A 188 -1.73 13.47 -1.92
C PRO A 188 -2.00 13.87 -0.46
N LEU A 189 -2.15 12.89 0.44
CA LEU A 189 -2.33 13.14 1.88
C LEU A 189 -1.01 13.47 2.59
N TRP A 190 0.14 13.36 1.91
CA TRP A 190 1.45 13.61 2.47
C TRP A 190 2.08 14.89 1.92
N ASN A 191 2.50 15.76 2.83
CA ASN A 191 3.30 16.94 2.54
C ASN A 191 4.55 16.97 3.45
N LYS A 192 5.50 17.85 3.15
CA LYS A 192 6.76 17.96 3.92
C LYS A 192 6.50 18.29 5.39
N ALA A 193 5.52 19.17 5.68
CA ALA A 193 5.15 19.57 7.04
C ALA A 193 4.63 18.38 7.87
N LYS A 194 3.77 17.55 7.28
CA LYS A 194 3.22 16.34 7.90
C LYS A 194 4.31 15.29 8.15
N ALA A 195 5.25 15.13 7.21
CA ALA A 195 6.39 14.25 7.41
C ALA A 195 7.24 14.68 8.62
N LEU A 196 7.49 15.98 8.76
CA LEU A 196 8.22 16.53 9.91
C LEU A 196 7.42 16.35 11.21
N ALA A 197 6.13 16.70 11.21
CA ALA A 197 5.25 16.51 12.36
C ALA A 197 5.19 15.05 12.82
N PHE A 198 5.18 14.10 11.87
CA PHE A 198 5.20 12.67 12.13
C PHE A 198 6.54 12.19 12.73
N MET A 199 7.68 12.66 12.20
CA MET A 199 9.00 12.33 12.78
C MET A 199 9.10 12.79 14.23
N VAL A 200 8.69 14.03 14.51
CA VAL A 200 8.70 14.58 15.86
C VAL A 200 7.72 13.82 16.78
N PHE A 201 6.56 13.42 16.25
CA PHE A 201 5.62 12.60 17.00
C PHE A 201 6.24 11.26 17.43
N ILE A 202 6.86 10.52 16.52
CA ILE A 202 7.50 9.23 16.83
C ILE A 202 8.57 9.38 17.92
N MET A 203 9.32 10.48 17.86
CA MET A 203 10.41 10.77 18.79
C MET A 203 9.88 11.05 20.21
N LEU A 204 8.69 11.63 20.35
CA LEU A 204 8.14 12.11 21.63
C LEU A 204 6.99 11.26 22.22
N TYR A 205 6.21 10.54 21.41
CA TYR A 205 4.86 10.11 21.83
C TYR A 205 4.80 9.18 23.04
N VAL A 206 5.61 8.12 23.07
CA VAL A 206 5.57 7.13 24.16
C VAL A 206 6.98 6.64 24.46
N PRO A 207 7.36 6.57 25.76
CA PRO A 207 8.62 5.98 26.19
C PRO A 207 8.70 4.49 25.84
N CYS A 208 9.91 3.95 25.67
CA CYS A 208 10.07 2.54 25.30
C CYS A 208 9.55 1.60 26.39
N MET A 209 9.24 0.36 26.00
CA MET A 209 8.72 -0.68 26.91
C MET A 209 9.60 -0.88 28.15
N ALA A 210 10.93 -0.75 28.01
CA ALA A 210 11.87 -0.83 29.12
C ALA A 210 11.62 0.26 30.17
N THR A 211 11.47 1.52 29.75
CA THR A 211 11.19 2.64 30.65
C THR A 211 9.84 2.47 31.34
N VAL A 212 8.81 2.03 30.61
CA VAL A 212 7.49 1.77 31.20
C VAL A 212 7.58 0.65 32.23
N ALA A 213 8.30 -0.45 31.92
CA ALA A 213 8.48 -1.57 32.83
C ALA A 213 9.20 -1.15 34.13
N SER A 214 10.22 -0.29 34.03
CA SER A 214 10.89 0.28 35.20
C SER A 214 9.94 1.13 36.05
N ILE A 215 9.14 2.02 35.44
CA ILE A 215 8.18 2.86 36.19
C ILE A 215 7.12 2.00 36.90
N VAL A 216 6.63 0.96 36.23
CA VAL A 216 5.67 0.03 36.81
C VAL A 216 6.25 -0.70 38.02
N LYS A 217 7.52 -1.12 37.93
CA LYS A 217 8.21 -1.84 39.01
C LYS A 217 8.53 -0.96 40.20
N GLU A 218 8.91 0.29 39.98
CA GLU A 218 9.39 1.21 41.03
C GLU A 218 8.28 2.07 41.65
N THR A 219 7.14 2.26 40.98
CA THR A 219 6.09 3.16 41.48
C THR A 219 4.72 2.51 41.48
N SER A 220 4.07 2.41 40.33
CA SER A 220 2.80 1.69 40.12
C SER A 220 2.31 1.87 38.69
N TRP A 221 1.36 1.02 38.29
CA TRP A 221 0.71 1.10 36.98
C TRP A 221 0.02 2.45 36.70
N LYS A 222 -0.48 3.13 37.74
CA LYS A 222 -1.12 4.45 37.61
C LYS A 222 -0.13 5.50 37.11
N TRP A 223 1.07 5.53 37.67
CA TRP A 223 2.11 6.49 37.29
C TRP A 223 2.72 6.19 35.92
N ALA A 224 2.84 4.91 35.55
CA ALA A 224 3.21 4.51 34.21
C ALA A 224 2.21 5.04 33.16
N MET A 225 0.91 4.90 33.41
CA MET A 225 -0.13 5.45 32.54
C MET A 225 -0.11 6.98 32.47
N VAL A 226 0.10 7.67 33.59
CA VAL A 226 0.25 9.14 33.59
C VAL A 226 1.43 9.57 32.71
N SER A 227 2.57 8.90 32.81
CA SER A 227 3.76 9.18 31.98
C SER A 227 3.49 8.97 30.49
N ILE A 228 2.83 7.86 30.13
CA ILE A 228 2.42 7.58 28.74
C ILE A 228 1.47 8.65 28.22
N CYS A 229 0.41 8.96 28.96
CA CYS A 229 -0.58 9.96 28.56
C CYS A 229 0.04 11.35 28.44
N PHE A 230 0.92 11.74 29.37
CA PHE A 230 1.61 13.02 29.34
C PHE A 230 2.47 13.16 28.08
N ASN A 231 3.31 12.17 27.77
CA ASN A 231 4.13 12.18 26.56
C ASN A 231 3.28 12.19 25.29
N LEU A 232 2.16 11.44 25.27
CA LEU A 232 1.26 11.37 24.13
C LEU A 232 0.63 12.74 23.85
N VAL A 233 0.12 13.42 24.90
CA VAL A 233 -0.46 14.76 24.79
C VAL A 233 0.60 15.78 24.41
N PHE A 234 1.80 15.70 24.99
CA PHE A 234 2.89 16.60 24.67
C PHE A 234 3.32 16.46 23.20
N ALA A 235 3.55 15.24 22.72
CA ALA A 235 3.87 14.96 21.33
C ALA A 235 2.75 15.41 20.38
N TYR A 236 1.49 15.19 20.77
CA TYR A 236 0.33 15.65 20.01
C TYR A 236 0.35 17.17 19.80
N VAL A 237 0.55 17.94 20.87
CA VAL A 237 0.57 19.41 20.82
C VAL A 237 1.71 19.91 19.94
N ILE A 238 2.92 19.38 20.14
CA ILE A 238 4.10 19.79 19.35
C ILE A 238 3.91 19.46 17.86
N SER A 239 3.48 18.24 17.54
CA SER A 239 3.24 17.86 16.14
C SER A 239 2.12 18.66 15.50
N PHE A 240 1.08 19.02 16.26
CA PHE A 240 0.01 19.88 15.76
C PHE A 240 0.52 21.29 15.45
N LEU A 241 1.35 21.88 16.33
CA LEU A 241 1.98 23.17 16.09
C LEU A 241 2.87 23.14 14.85
N ILE A 242 3.71 22.10 14.70
CA ILE A 242 4.57 21.94 13.52
C ILE A 242 3.74 21.86 12.25
N LEU A 243 2.65 21.09 12.25
CA LEU A 243 1.78 20.97 11.09
C LEU A 243 1.13 22.31 10.74
N ARG A 244 0.65 23.06 11.73
CA ARG A 244 0.03 24.37 11.51
C ARG A 244 1.01 25.40 10.98
N VAL A 245 2.20 25.48 11.57
CA VAL A 245 3.26 26.39 11.10
C VAL A 245 3.73 25.99 9.71
N GLY A 246 3.97 24.69 9.48
CA GLY A 246 4.46 24.18 8.20
C GLY A 246 3.44 24.21 7.06
N MET A 247 2.14 24.37 7.35
CA MET A 247 1.11 24.63 6.33
C MET A 247 0.91 26.12 6.04
N MET A 248 1.42 27.00 6.91
CA MET A 248 1.33 28.46 6.76
C MET A 248 2.48 29.04 5.91
N ILE A 249 3.56 28.27 5.77
CA ILE A 249 4.75 28.55 4.94
C ILE A 249 4.56 27.89 3.57
#